data_AF-A0AAV5YVD3-F1
#
_entry.id   AF-A0AAV5YVD3-F1
#
_cell.length_a   1.000
_cell.length_b   1.000
_cell.length_c   1.000
_cell.angle_alpha   90.00
_cell.angle_beta   90.00
_cell.angle_gamma   90.00
#
_symmetry.space_group_name_H-M   'P 1'
#
loop_
_entity.id
_entity.type
_entity.pdbx_description
1 polymer ?
#
loop_
_entity_poly.entity_id
_entity_poly.type
_entity_poly.pdbx_seq_one_letter_code
_entity_poly.pdbx_strand_id
1 'polypeptide(L)'
;CLHVFPPFADPPGYRTVNTIKYGALSQLRMEAQRIMQGLTWKQLVDERFIIAGSPETVRQQLEECITGLRIGHLFCLLHTGNMPDWKTRHSTKLFAEKVMPALRHLWPEWKDDTRWWIHPMEERLHPEETRPGAEKPGQEWR
;
A
#
# COMPACT_ATOMS: atom_id res chain seq x y z
N CYS A 1 9.05 -0.73 -9.36
CA CYS A 1 7.71 -1.35 -9.40
C CYS A 1 6.78 -0.69 -10.43
N LEU A 2 7.27 0.00 -11.48
CA LEU A 2 6.42 0.67 -12.47
C LEU A 2 6.95 0.50 -13.91
N HIS A 3 7.41 -0.70 -14.27
CA HIS A 3 7.62 -1.05 -15.68
C HIS A 3 6.31 -1.59 -16.26
N VAL A 4 5.31 -0.72 -16.36
CA VAL A 4 4.03 -1.04 -17.02
C VAL A 4 4.12 -0.49 -18.43
N PHE A 5 3.91 -1.35 -19.43
CA PHE A 5 3.81 -0.89 -20.82
C PHE A 5 2.67 0.12 -20.92
N PRO A 6 2.86 1.35 -21.47
CA PRO A 6 1.87 2.42 -21.34
C PRO A 6 0.43 2.07 -21.75
N PRO A 7 0.20 1.24 -22.79
CA PRO A 7 -1.14 0.75 -23.11
C PRO A 7 -1.82 -0.13 -22.04
N PHE A 8 -1.08 -0.66 -21.06
CA PHE A 8 -1.60 -1.40 -19.91
C PHE A 8 -1.63 -0.58 -18.62
N ALA A 9 -1.31 0.71 -18.68
CA ALA A 9 -1.39 1.58 -17.50
C ALA A 9 -2.84 1.80 -17.03
N ASP A 10 -3.81 1.69 -17.95
CA ASP A 10 -5.24 1.75 -17.66
C ASP A 10 -5.89 0.36 -17.70
N PRO A 11 -6.78 0.02 -16.75
CA PRO A 11 -7.51 -1.24 -16.79
C PRO A 11 -8.42 -1.29 -18.03
N PRO A 12 -8.41 -2.40 -18.79
CA PRO A 12 -9.23 -2.51 -20.00
C PRO A 12 -10.72 -2.43 -19.68
N GLY A 13 -11.47 -1.70 -20.50
CA GLY A 13 -12.94 -1.70 -20.49
C GLY A 13 -13.63 -0.71 -19.53
N TYR A 14 -12.92 0.00 -18.67
CA TYR A 14 -13.54 0.89 -17.67
C TYR A 14 -13.77 2.34 -18.12
N ARG A 15 -13.27 2.73 -19.30
CA ARG A 15 -13.38 4.11 -19.79
C ARG A 15 -13.87 4.16 -21.23
N THR A 16 -14.74 5.13 -21.51
CA THR A 16 -15.12 5.46 -22.87
C THR A 16 -13.99 6.18 -23.59
N VAL A 17 -13.98 6.14 -24.93
CA VAL A 17 -13.03 6.91 -25.76
C VAL A 17 -13.08 8.40 -25.40
N ASN A 18 -14.27 8.93 -25.08
CA ASN A 18 -14.43 10.32 -24.67
C ASN A 18 -13.77 10.59 -23.31
N THR A 19 -13.94 9.71 -22.32
CA THR A 19 -13.28 9.84 -21.00
C THR A 19 -11.75 9.88 -21.12
N ILE A 20 -11.18 9.05 -22.00
CA ILE A 20 -9.73 9.04 -22.24
C ILE A 20 -9.27 10.37 -22.87
N LYS A 21 -10.03 10.87 -23.86
CA LYS A 21 -9.76 12.17 -24.52
C LYS A 21 -9.89 13.36 -23.56
N TYR A 22 -10.79 13.32 -22.58
CA TYR A 22 -11.00 14.45 -21.67
C TYR A 22 -10.12 14.43 -20.41
N GLY A 23 -9.82 13.25 -19.85
CA GLY A 23 -9.24 13.14 -18.50
C GLY A 23 -7.86 12.48 -18.40
N ALA A 24 -7.50 11.59 -19.33
CA ALA A 24 -6.28 10.77 -19.22
C ALA A 24 -5.14 11.23 -20.13
N LEU A 25 -5.40 12.13 -21.09
CA LEU A 25 -4.42 12.58 -22.06
C LEU A 25 -3.17 13.20 -21.43
N SER A 26 -3.29 13.90 -20.29
CA SER A 26 -2.14 14.49 -19.60
C SER A 26 -1.24 13.43 -18.96
N GLN A 27 -1.82 12.36 -18.39
CA GLN A 27 -1.09 11.25 -17.77
C GLN A 27 -0.49 10.28 -18.81
N LEU A 28 -1.12 10.17 -19.98
CA LEU A 28 -0.67 9.33 -21.10
C LEU A 28 0.35 10.03 -22.02
N ARG A 29 0.59 11.35 -21.83
CA ARG A 29 1.65 12.04 -22.56
C ARG A 29 2.99 11.42 -22.20
N MET A 30 3.78 11.08 -23.23
CA MET A 30 5.14 10.54 -23.06
C MET A 30 6.01 11.39 -22.15
N GLU A 31 5.78 12.71 -22.13
CA GLU A 31 6.50 13.66 -21.26
C GLU A 31 6.20 13.43 -19.76
N ALA A 32 4.93 13.21 -19.40
CA ALA A 32 4.53 12.85 -18.04
C ALA A 32 5.05 11.47 -17.62
N GLN A 33 5.09 10.52 -18.56
CA GLN A 33 5.62 9.17 -18.29
C GLN A 33 7.15 9.14 -18.16
N ARG A 34 7.86 10.01 -18.90
CA ARG A 34 9.32 10.14 -18.81
C ARG A 34 9.79 10.72 -17.49
N ILE A 35 9.00 11.58 -16.86
CA ILE A 35 9.32 12.13 -15.53
C ILE A 35 9.55 10.97 -14.55
N MET A 36 8.67 9.97 -14.51
CA MET A 36 8.80 8.83 -13.60
C MET A 36 9.97 7.89 -13.94
N GLN A 37 10.44 7.87 -15.20
CA GLN A 37 11.54 7.00 -15.66
C GLN A 37 12.93 7.51 -15.27
N GLY A 38 13.07 8.81 -14.98
CA GLY A 38 14.37 9.45 -14.69
C GLY A 38 14.62 9.78 -13.22
N LEU A 39 13.66 9.52 -12.32
CA LEU A 39 13.81 9.89 -10.91
C LEU A 39 14.88 9.04 -10.23
N THR A 40 15.85 9.72 -9.62
CA THR A 40 16.82 9.08 -8.74
C THR A 40 16.17 8.66 -7.42
N TRP A 41 16.78 7.70 -6.72
CA TRP A 41 16.33 7.33 -5.36
C TRP A 41 16.24 8.54 -4.42
N LYS A 42 17.22 9.44 -4.50
CA LYS A 42 17.24 10.66 -3.68
C LYS A 42 16.01 11.52 -3.97
N GLN A 43 15.67 11.75 -5.24
CA GLN A 43 14.47 12.51 -5.61
C GLN A 43 13.19 11.83 -5.14
N LEU A 44 13.08 10.51 -5.26
CA LEU A 44 11.92 9.76 -4.76
C LEU A 44 11.70 9.97 -3.24
N VAL A 45 12.79 10.04 -2.47
CA VAL A 45 12.73 10.29 -1.02
C VAL A 45 12.49 11.77 -0.70
N ASP A 46 13.22 12.68 -1.35
CA ASP A 46 13.12 14.12 -1.11
C ASP A 46 11.73 14.66 -1.47
N GLU A 47 11.17 14.22 -2.60
CA GLU A 47 9.85 14.61 -3.08
C GLU A 47 8.71 13.81 -2.41
N ARG A 48 9.04 12.97 -1.42
CA ARG A 48 8.10 12.16 -0.62
C ARG A 48 7.23 11.20 -1.43
N PHE A 49 7.66 10.79 -2.62
CA PHE A 49 7.08 9.63 -3.32
C PHE A 49 7.32 8.34 -2.54
N ILE A 50 8.45 8.25 -1.83
CA ILE A 50 8.79 7.16 -0.92
C ILE A 50 9.20 7.78 0.42
N ILE A 51 8.52 7.40 1.49
CA ILE A 51 8.93 7.73 2.85
C ILE A 51 9.88 6.63 3.34
N ALA A 52 11.17 6.93 3.40
CA ALA A 52 12.22 6.01 3.84
C ALA A 52 13.28 6.71 4.69
N GLY A 53 13.82 6.02 5.70
CA GLY A 53 14.84 6.56 6.59
C GLY A 53 14.90 5.81 7.92
N SER A 54 15.38 6.50 8.95
CA SER A 54 15.29 6.02 10.33
C SER A 54 13.82 5.94 10.80
N PRO A 55 13.49 5.15 11.83
CA PRO A 55 12.14 5.14 12.39
C PRO A 55 11.65 6.54 12.80
N GLU A 56 12.54 7.38 13.31
CA GLU A 56 12.24 8.77 13.68
C GLU A 56 11.81 9.60 12.46
N THR A 57 12.60 9.54 11.39
CA THR A 57 12.33 10.25 10.13
C THR A 57 11.00 9.81 9.52
N VAL A 58 10.75 8.50 9.49
CA VAL A 58 9.50 7.92 8.96
C VAL A 58 8.31 8.35 9.81
N ARG A 59 8.43 8.34 11.15
CA ARG A 59 7.39 8.81 12.06
C ARG A 59 7.02 10.26 11.77
N GLN A 60 8.00 11.16 11.75
CA GLN A 60 7.76 12.58 11.54
C GLN A 60 7.08 12.87 10.19
N GLN A 61 7.58 12.28 9.11
CA GLN A 61 7.00 12.49 7.78
C GLN A 61 5.58 11.93 7.68
N LEU A 62 5.32 10.78 8.31
CA LEU A 62 3.97 10.21 8.35
C LEU A 62 3.04 11.03 9.22
N GLU A 63 3.48 11.53 10.37
CA GLU A 63 2.68 12.39 11.24
C GLU A 63 2.27 13.68 10.51
N GLU A 64 3.21 14.34 9.82
CA GLU A 64 2.93 15.50 8.97
C GLU A 64 1.91 15.17 7.86
N CYS A 65 2.08 14.04 7.18
CA CYS A 65 1.19 13.61 6.10
C CYS A 65 -0.22 13.28 6.62
N ILE A 66 -0.30 12.51 7.71
CA ILE A 66 -1.56 12.07 8.32
C ILE A 66 -2.36 13.26 8.80
N THR A 67 -1.71 14.18 9.51
CA THR A 67 -2.37 15.39 10.05
C THR A 67 -2.71 16.39 8.96
N GLY A 68 -1.80 16.64 8.01
CA GLY A 68 -1.98 17.62 6.94
C GLY A 68 -3.05 17.23 5.91
N LEU A 69 -3.15 15.94 5.57
CA LEU A 69 -4.18 15.43 4.64
C LEU A 69 -5.40 14.85 5.35
N ARG A 70 -5.41 14.87 6.70
CA ARG A 70 -6.47 14.34 7.55
C ARG A 70 -6.79 12.86 7.25
N ILE A 71 -5.75 12.04 7.19
CA ILE A 71 -5.83 10.61 6.82
C ILE A 71 -6.32 9.78 8.01
N GLY A 72 -7.43 9.04 7.84
CA GLY A 72 -7.92 8.08 8.85
C GLY A 72 -7.37 6.65 8.68
N HIS A 73 -7.02 6.25 7.46
CA HIS A 73 -6.52 4.91 7.13
C HIS A 73 -5.26 4.99 6.28
N LEU A 74 -4.18 4.34 6.72
CA LEU A 74 -2.91 4.28 6.00
C LEU A 74 -2.65 2.85 5.52
N PHE A 75 -2.54 2.67 4.21
CA PHE A 75 -2.13 1.40 3.61
C PHE A 75 -0.63 1.44 3.30
N CYS A 76 0.14 0.57 3.96
CA CYS A 76 1.60 0.61 3.90
C CYS A 76 2.17 -0.53 3.04
N LEU A 77 2.99 -0.18 2.06
CA LEU A 77 3.89 -1.12 1.37
C LEU A 77 5.29 -0.99 1.96
N LEU A 78 5.63 -1.86 2.91
CA LEU A 78 6.90 -1.81 3.67
C LEU A 78 8.06 -2.56 2.99
N HIS A 79 7.86 -2.98 1.74
CA HIS A 79 8.86 -3.58 0.87
C HIS A 79 8.89 -2.81 -0.45
N THR A 80 10.07 -2.69 -1.05
CA THR A 80 10.26 -2.03 -2.33
C THR A 80 11.28 -2.77 -3.18
N GLY A 81 11.03 -2.84 -4.49
CA GLY A 81 11.93 -3.48 -5.45
C GLY A 81 12.22 -4.96 -5.13
N ASN A 82 13.50 -5.32 -5.15
CA ASN A 82 13.99 -6.69 -4.99
C ASN A 82 14.44 -7.00 -3.54
N MET A 83 13.79 -6.41 -2.54
CA MET A 83 14.12 -6.67 -1.14
C MET A 83 14.00 -8.17 -0.82
N PRO A 84 15.04 -8.82 -0.26
CA PRO A 84 14.94 -10.20 0.19
C PRO A 84 14.03 -10.30 1.42
N ASP A 85 13.44 -11.48 1.66
CA ASP A 85 12.46 -11.74 2.73
C ASP A 85 12.89 -11.17 4.09
N TRP A 86 14.13 -11.46 4.53
CA TRP A 86 14.63 -10.99 5.82
C TRP A 86 14.58 -9.47 5.97
N LYS A 87 14.83 -8.73 4.89
CA LYS A 87 14.85 -7.26 4.89
C LYS A 87 13.43 -6.70 4.92
N THR A 88 12.51 -7.34 4.20
CA THR A 88 11.07 -7.03 4.26
C THR A 88 10.52 -7.24 5.67
N ARG A 89 10.80 -8.39 6.30
CA ARG A 89 10.39 -8.68 7.68
C ARG A 89 10.99 -7.70 8.68
N HIS A 90 12.26 -7.34 8.50
CA HIS A 90 12.93 -6.36 9.34
C HIS A 90 12.28 -4.96 9.24
N SER A 91 12.00 -4.50 8.03
CA SER A 91 11.28 -3.23 7.76
C SER A 91 9.91 -3.21 8.43
N THR A 92 9.12 -4.28 8.24
CA THR A 92 7.79 -4.43 8.86
C THR A 92 7.86 -4.43 10.38
N LYS A 93 8.83 -5.14 10.97
CA LYS A 93 9.04 -5.18 12.42
C LYS A 93 9.39 -3.79 12.97
N LEU A 94 10.33 -3.09 12.35
CA LEU A 94 10.72 -1.74 12.76
C LEU A 94 9.53 -0.77 12.71
N PHE A 95 8.73 -0.81 11.64
CA PHE A 95 7.54 0.01 11.54
C PHE A 95 6.55 -0.28 12.67
N ALA A 96 6.22 -1.55 12.90
CA ALA A 96 5.27 -1.97 13.92
C ALA A 96 5.71 -1.60 15.35
N GLU A 97 7.01 -1.72 15.65
CA GLU A 97 7.54 -1.50 17.00
C GLU A 97 7.92 -0.04 17.28
N LYS A 98 8.36 0.72 16.27
CA LYS A 98 9.00 2.04 16.48
C LYS A 98 8.23 3.21 15.88
N VAL A 99 7.36 2.96 14.89
CA VAL A 99 6.65 4.03 14.17
C VAL A 99 5.16 4.00 14.49
N MET A 100 4.51 2.86 14.24
CA MET A 100 3.07 2.68 14.40
C MET A 100 2.52 3.09 15.78
N PRO A 101 3.19 2.81 16.93
CA PRO A 101 2.63 3.14 18.24
C PRO A 101 2.44 4.66 18.44
N ALA A 102 3.31 5.48 17.87
CA ALA A 102 3.21 6.93 17.97
C ALA A 102 2.10 7.51 17.06
N LEU A 103 1.80 6.87 15.93
CA LEU A 103 0.84 7.36 14.95
C LEU A 103 -0.60 6.88 15.21
N ARG A 104 -0.78 5.73 15.89
CA ARG A 104 -2.08 5.06 16.04
C ARG A 104 -3.13 5.89 16.81
N HIS A 105 -2.69 6.85 17.60
CA HIS A 105 -3.55 7.64 18.49
C HIS A 105 -3.72 9.10 18.05
N LEU A 106 -3.33 9.44 16.81
CA LEU A 106 -3.45 10.81 16.28
C LEU A 106 -4.90 11.28 16.12
N TRP A 107 -5.85 10.37 15.93
CA TRP A 107 -7.29 10.66 15.81
C TRP A 107 -8.11 9.86 16.85
N PRO A 108 -8.12 10.26 18.14
CA PRO A 108 -8.86 9.54 19.18
C PRO A 108 -10.36 9.39 18.87
N GLU A 109 -10.95 10.37 18.18
CA GLU A 109 -12.35 10.38 17.77
C GLU A 109 -12.70 9.31 16.72
N TRP A 110 -11.71 8.78 16.00
CA TRP A 110 -11.90 7.78 14.94
C TRP A 110 -11.44 6.38 15.35
N LYS A 111 -11.07 6.19 16.62
CA LYS A 111 -10.50 4.94 17.13
C LYS A 111 -11.29 3.69 16.75
N ASP A 112 -12.62 3.79 16.80
CA ASP A 112 -13.55 2.70 16.56
C ASP A 112 -14.34 2.88 15.24
N ASP A 113 -13.93 3.80 14.35
CA ASP A 113 -14.59 4.01 13.06
C ASP A 113 -14.13 2.96 12.05
N THR A 114 -14.99 1.96 11.84
CA THR A 114 -14.75 0.84 10.92
C THR A 114 -15.47 1.00 9.57
N ARG A 115 -16.02 2.18 9.26
CA ARG A 115 -16.82 2.42 8.04
C ARG A 115 -16.08 2.08 6.75
N TRP A 116 -14.78 2.35 6.71
CA TRP A 116 -13.92 2.14 5.54
C TRP A 116 -13.03 0.90 5.68
N TRP A 117 -13.12 0.20 6.82
CA TRP A 117 -12.36 -1.02 7.03
C TRP A 117 -12.99 -2.17 6.24
N ILE A 118 -12.14 -3.07 5.76
CA ILE A 118 -12.60 -4.27 5.07
C ILE A 118 -13.23 -5.23 6.09
N HIS A 119 -14.48 -5.60 5.85
CA HIS A 119 -15.16 -6.63 6.62
C HIS A 119 -15.16 -7.93 5.84
N PRO A 120 -14.97 -9.09 6.49
CA PRO A 120 -15.24 -10.37 5.86
C PRO A 120 -16.65 -10.39 5.29
N MET A 121 -16.82 -10.99 4.11
CA MET A 121 -18.16 -11.32 3.61
C MET A 121 -18.82 -12.30 4.58
N GLU A 122 -20.13 -12.23 4.77
CA GLU A 122 -20.88 -13.17 5.63
C GLU A 122 -20.61 -14.62 5.22
N GLU A 123 -20.55 -14.87 3.91
CA GLU A 123 -20.22 -16.17 3.31
C GLU A 123 -18.77 -16.21 2.82
N ARG A 124 -17.80 -15.76 3.64
CA ARG A 124 -16.39 -15.86 3.29
C ARG A 124 -16.01 -17.34 3.11
N LEU A 125 -15.34 -17.65 2.00
CA LEU A 125 -14.73 -18.96 1.81
C LEU A 125 -13.71 -19.24 2.93
N HIS A 126 -13.71 -20.47 3.43
CA HIS A 126 -12.71 -21.00 4.37
C HIS A 126 -11.77 -22.00 3.66
N PRO A 127 -10.80 -21.53 2.84
CA PRO A 127 -9.81 -22.41 2.22
C PRO A 127 -9.02 -23.24 3.22
N GLU A 128 -8.81 -22.73 4.43
CA GLU A 128 -8.14 -23.43 5.51
C GLU A 128 -8.87 -24.73 5.93
N GLU A 129 -10.18 -24.79 5.74
CA GLU A 129 -11.04 -25.95 6.03
C GLU A 129 -11.31 -26.81 4.79
N THR A 130 -11.32 -26.19 3.60
CA THR A 130 -11.81 -26.82 2.35
C THR A 130 -10.71 -27.26 1.39
N ARG A 131 -9.46 -26.83 1.57
CA ARG A 131 -8.33 -27.25 0.71
C ARG A 131 -8.01 -28.75 0.89
N PRO A 132 -7.61 -29.47 -0.18
CA PRO A 132 -7.08 -30.83 -0.04
C PRO A 132 -5.90 -30.87 0.95
N GLY A 133 -6.01 -31.70 2.00
CA GLY A 133 -5.02 -31.77 3.08
C GLY A 133 -5.22 -30.77 4.23
N ALA A 134 -6.36 -30.06 4.28
CA ALA A 134 -6.76 -29.30 5.47
C ALA A 134 -6.81 -30.21 6.70
N GLU A 135 -6.21 -29.75 7.80
CA GLU A 135 -6.34 -30.42 9.10
C GLU A 135 -7.80 -30.35 9.54
N LYS A 136 -8.45 -31.50 9.67
CA LYS A 136 -9.80 -31.59 10.20
C LYS A 136 -9.73 -31.65 11.73
N PRO A 137 -10.39 -30.75 12.46
CA PRO A 137 -10.46 -30.83 13.91
C PRO A 137 -10.98 -32.22 14.33
N GLY A 138 -10.16 -32.97 15.09
CA GLY A 138 -10.51 -34.32 15.58
C GLY A 138 -10.00 -35.50 14.73
N GLN A 139 -9.19 -35.28 13.70
CA GLN A 139 -8.55 -36.37 12.96
C GLN A 139 -7.28 -36.84 13.69
N GLU A 140 -7.41 -37.86 14.55
CA GLU A 140 -6.25 -38.55 15.11
C GLU A 140 -5.53 -39.34 14.01
N TRP A 141 -4.26 -38.99 13.77
CA TRP A 141 -3.38 -39.78 12.93
C TRP A 141 -2.97 -41.03 13.73
N ARG A 142 -3.48 -42.21 13.31
CA ARG A 142 -2.99 -43.51 13.77
C ARG A 142 -1.75 -43.93 13.00
#